data_AF-A0A661RPP5-F1
#
_entry.id   AF-A0A661RPP5-F1
#
_cell.length_a   1.000
_cell.length_b   1.000
_cell.length_c   1.000
_cell.angle_alpha   90.00
_cell.angle_beta   90.00
_cell.angle_gamma   90.00
#
_symmetry.space_group_name_H-M   'P 1'
#
loop_
_entity.id
_entity.type
_entity.pdbx_description
1 polymer ?
#
loop_
_entity_poly.entity_id
_entity_poly.type
_entity_poly.pdbx_seq_one_letter_code
_entity_poly.pdbx_strand_id
1 'polypeptide(L)'
;MTKSLVSNNWYFSPDHGQLCQVIESQNLWGETTCRVWLPGRESVVRVPASRLTSLEDSGMGTADGIAYVASAARVADALTQDVLLAPIESSVIPLPHQIWALSRAIAG
;
A
#
# COMPACT_ATOMS: atom_id res chain seq x y z
N MET A 1 -4.92 -19.68 -23.26
CA MET A 1 -5.82 -18.51 -23.05
C MET A 1 -5.01 -17.26 -23.28
N THR A 2 -5.07 -16.68 -24.47
CA THR A 2 -4.39 -15.41 -24.81
C THR A 2 -5.12 -14.28 -24.12
N LYS A 3 -4.46 -13.66 -23.13
CA LYS A 3 -4.99 -12.51 -22.38
C LYS A 3 -5.06 -11.33 -23.35
N SER A 4 -6.26 -11.03 -23.84
CA SER A 4 -6.49 -9.88 -24.73
C SER A 4 -6.31 -8.61 -23.90
N LEU A 5 -5.24 -7.86 -24.17
CA LEU A 5 -4.98 -6.59 -23.49
C LEU A 5 -5.68 -5.47 -24.25
N VAL A 6 -6.48 -4.70 -23.53
CA VAL A 6 -7.24 -3.57 -24.09
C VAL A 6 -6.32 -2.36 -24.14
N SER A 7 -6.12 -1.81 -25.34
CA SER A 7 -5.38 -0.57 -25.55
C SER A 7 -6.00 0.58 -24.74
N ASN A 8 -5.17 1.45 -24.20
CA ASN A 8 -5.54 2.58 -23.32
C ASN A 8 -6.05 2.20 -21.92
N ASN A 9 -5.88 0.94 -21.50
CA ASN A 9 -6.20 0.52 -20.14
C ASN A 9 -4.95 0.45 -19.25
N TRP A 10 -5.17 0.52 -17.94
CA TRP A 10 -4.13 0.46 -16.93
C TRP A 10 -3.88 -0.99 -16.48
N TYR A 11 -2.60 -1.33 -16.32
CA TYR A 11 -2.12 -2.64 -15.91
C TYR A 11 -0.99 -2.48 -14.90
N PHE A 12 -0.75 -3.50 -14.09
CA PHE A 12 0.38 -3.52 -13.15
C PHE A 12 1.56 -4.26 -13.77
N SER A 13 2.73 -3.62 -13.78
CA SER A 13 3.98 -4.26 -14.18
C SER A 13 4.75 -4.72 -12.94
N PRO A 14 4.77 -6.04 -12.62
CA PRO A 14 5.51 -6.56 -11.47
C PRO A 14 7.03 -6.37 -11.61
N ASP A 15 7.56 -6.36 -12.85
CA ASP A 15 8.99 -6.11 -13.11
C ASP A 15 9.43 -4.71 -12.65
N HIS A 16 8.52 -3.73 -12.64
CA HIS A 16 8.80 -2.35 -12.23
C HIS A 16 8.13 -1.94 -10.92
N GLY A 17 7.25 -2.78 -10.37
CA GLY A 17 6.47 -2.46 -9.16
C GLY A 17 5.59 -1.23 -9.31
N GLN A 18 5.20 -0.89 -10.54
CA GLN A 18 4.47 0.34 -10.86
C GLN A 18 3.28 0.07 -11.79
N LEU A 19 2.29 0.96 -11.70
CA LEU A 19 1.20 1.04 -12.65
C LEU A 19 1.71 1.51 -14.00
N CYS A 20 1.20 0.90 -15.06
CA CYS A 20 1.59 1.20 -16.44
C CYS A 20 0.35 1.20 -17.34
N GLN A 21 0.35 2.09 -18.34
CA GLN A 21 -0.75 2.20 -19.29
C GLN A 21 -0.37 1.54 -20.60
N VAL A 22 -1.18 0.61 -21.12
CA VAL A 22 -0.91 -0.02 -22.42
C VAL A 22 -1.26 0.98 -23.53
N ILE A 23 -0.24 1.40 -24.27
CA ILE A 23 -0.40 2.28 -25.44
C ILE A 23 -0.78 1.45 -26.66
N GLU A 24 -0.09 0.34 -26.87
CA GLU A 24 -0.21 -0.46 -28.08
C GLU A 24 0.07 -1.94 -27.77
N SER A 25 -0.71 -2.85 -28.36
CA SER A 25 -0.48 -4.29 -28.33
C SER A 25 -0.12 -4.78 -29.75
N GLN A 26 1.00 -5.49 -29.86
CA GLN A 26 1.49 -6.06 -31.11
C GLN A 26 1.72 -7.56 -30.95
N ASN A 27 1.05 -8.35 -31.79
CA ASN A 27 1.33 -9.78 -31.95
C ASN A 27 2.43 -9.98 -32.99
N LEU A 28 3.60 -10.44 -32.55
CA LEU A 28 4.72 -10.76 -33.43
C LEU A 28 5.07 -12.24 -33.23
N TRP A 29 5.10 -13.00 -34.32
CA TRP A 29 5.51 -14.42 -34.33
C TRP A 29 4.82 -15.31 -33.28
N GLY A 30 3.53 -15.05 -33.00
CA GLY A 30 2.76 -15.81 -32.01
C GLY A 30 2.94 -15.33 -30.56
N GLU A 31 3.78 -14.33 -30.31
CA GLU A 31 3.97 -13.70 -29.00
C GLU A 31 3.32 -12.31 -28.96
N THR A 32 2.51 -12.07 -27.94
CA THR A 32 1.86 -10.77 -27.72
C THR A 32 2.79 -9.87 -26.91
N THR A 33 3.34 -8.85 -27.54
CA THR A 33 4.12 -7.80 -26.87
C THR A 33 3.29 -6.54 -26.73
N CYS A 34 3.43 -5.83 -25.61
CA CYS A 34 2.71 -4.59 -25.38
C CYS A 34 3.69 -3.46 -25.07
N ARG A 35 3.46 -2.31 -25.69
CA ARG A 35 4.10 -1.05 -25.33
C ARG A 35 3.33 -0.44 -24.17
N VAL A 36 3.99 -0.32 -23.03
CA VAL A 36 3.43 0.26 -21.81
C VAL A 36 4.15 1.55 -21.47
N TRP A 37 3.38 2.57 -21.08
CA TRP A 37 3.89 3.81 -20.54
C TRP A 37 3.98 3.70 -19.01
N LEU A 38 5.14 4.05 -18.46
CA LEU A 38 5.41 4.10 -17.03
C LEU A 38 5.36 5.57 -16.57
N PRO A 39 4.34 6.00 -15.82
CA PRO A 39 4.22 7.39 -15.37
C PRO A 39 5.35 7.79 -14.40
N GLY A 40 5.82 6.86 -13.56
CA GLY A 40 6.89 7.13 -12.61
C GLY A 40 8.27 7.40 -13.24
N ARG A 41 8.45 7.09 -14.53
CA ARG A 41 9.70 7.29 -15.28
C ARG A 41 9.48 8.04 -16.60
N GLU A 42 8.26 8.46 -16.89
CA GLU A 42 7.81 9.04 -18.16
C GLU A 42 8.34 8.29 -19.40
N SER A 43 8.46 6.96 -19.31
CA SER A 43 9.14 6.14 -20.32
C SER A 43 8.22 5.06 -20.87
N VAL A 44 8.41 4.73 -22.15
CA VAL A 44 7.64 3.69 -22.85
C VAL A 44 8.50 2.45 -22.99
N VAL A 45 8.06 1.34 -22.39
CA VAL A 45 8.78 0.06 -22.37
C VAL A 45 7.98 -1.01 -23.11
N ARG A 46 8.66 -1.92 -23.82
CA ARG A 46 8.03 -3.11 -24.43
C ARG A 46 8.10 -4.27 -23.45
N VAL A 47 6.95 -4.77 -23.04
CA VAL A 47 6.82 -5.88 -22.08
C VAL A 47 5.91 -6.95 -22.70
N PRO A 48 6.24 -8.26 -22.57
CA PRO A 48 5.34 -9.32 -23.01
C PRO A 48 4.04 -9.32 -22.22
N ALA A 49 2.91 -9.57 -22.90
CA ALA A 49 1.57 -9.59 -22.30
C ALA A 49 1.45 -10.57 -21.12
N SER A 50 2.22 -11.66 -21.17
CA SER A 50 2.28 -12.68 -20.13
C SER A 50 2.76 -12.15 -18.78
N ARG A 51 3.52 -11.04 -18.76
CA ARG A 51 4.03 -10.42 -17.53
C ARG A 51 3.16 -9.29 -17.01
N LEU A 52 2.10 -8.91 -17.73
CA LEU A 52 1.18 -7.84 -17.32
C LEU A 52 0.02 -8.41 -16.49
N THR A 53 -0.14 -7.87 -15.28
CA THR A 53 -1.23 -8.24 -14.38
C THR A 53 -2.38 -7.23 -14.53
N SER A 54 -3.61 -7.75 -14.59
CA SER A 54 -4.80 -6.88 -14.66
C SER A 54 -4.91 -6.12 -13.35
N LEU A 55 -5.35 -4.86 -13.39
CA LEU A 55 -5.58 -4.07 -12.19
C LEU A 55 -6.57 -4.75 -11.23
N GLU A 56 -7.61 -5.39 -11.78
CA GLU A 56 -8.63 -6.12 -11.02
C GLU A 56 -8.04 -7.29 -10.22
N ASP A 57 -6.99 -7.91 -10.77
CA ASP A 57 -6.28 -9.05 -10.20
C ASP A 57 -5.11 -8.62 -9.32
N SER A 58 -4.70 -7.34 -9.43
CA SER A 58 -3.61 -6.76 -8.63
C SER A 58 -4.03 -6.40 -7.21
N GLY A 59 -5.34 -6.45 -6.89
CA GLY A 59 -5.89 -6.06 -5.59
C GLY A 59 -5.70 -4.56 -5.26
N MET A 60 -5.07 -3.80 -6.15
CA MET A 60 -4.73 -2.40 -5.95
C MET A 60 -5.93 -1.53 -6.31
N GLY A 61 -6.73 -1.18 -5.30
CA GLY A 61 -7.90 -0.33 -5.44
C GLY A 61 -9.23 -0.96 -5.01
N THR A 62 -9.22 -2.17 -4.42
CA THR A 62 -10.40 -2.67 -3.72
C THR A 62 -10.68 -1.79 -2.49
N ALA A 63 -11.95 -1.58 -2.15
CA ALA A 63 -12.35 -0.80 -0.99
C ALA A 63 -11.68 -1.32 0.30
N ASP A 64 -11.56 -2.64 0.42
CA ASP A 64 -10.86 -3.31 1.52
C ASP A 64 -9.35 -3.01 1.54
N GLY A 65 -8.69 -3.00 0.37
CA GLY A 65 -7.28 -2.64 0.27
C GLY A 65 -7.02 -1.19 0.66
N ILE A 66 -7.90 -0.27 0.25
CA ILE A 66 -7.83 1.15 0.62
C ILE A 66 -8.07 1.30 2.13
N ALA A 67 -9.11 0.65 2.67
CA ALA A 67 -9.42 0.68 4.09
C ALA A 67 -8.27 0.09 4.94
N TYR A 68 -7.67 -1.01 4.48
CA TYR A 68 -6.52 -1.63 5.13
C TYR A 68 -5.32 -0.68 5.16
N VAL A 69 -4.94 -0.09 4.01
CA VAL A 69 -3.81 0.85 3.94
C VAL A 69 -4.07 2.09 4.80
N ALA A 70 -5.28 2.64 4.76
CA ALA A 70 -5.65 3.79 5.60
C ALA A 70 -5.60 3.44 7.10
N SER A 71 -6.08 2.25 7.47
CA SER A 71 -6.06 1.76 8.86
C SER A 71 -4.63 1.50 9.34
N ALA A 72 -3.81 0.85 8.52
CA ALA A 72 -2.40 0.61 8.81
C ALA A 72 -1.62 1.92 8.95
N ALA A 73 -1.88 2.91 8.09
CA ALA A 73 -1.29 4.24 8.21
C ALA A 73 -1.71 4.93 9.52
N ARG A 74 -2.99 4.82 9.93
CA ARG A 74 -3.46 5.33 11.23
C ARG A 74 -2.81 4.64 12.41
N VAL A 75 -2.62 3.32 12.36
CA VAL A 75 -1.90 2.57 13.39
C VAL A 75 -0.45 3.00 13.46
N ALA A 76 0.23 3.13 12.32
CA ALA A 76 1.62 3.58 12.26
C ALA A 76 1.80 5.02 12.77
N ASP A 77 0.87 5.91 12.44
CA ASP A 77 0.83 7.29 12.95
C ASP A 77 0.63 7.31 14.47
N ALA A 78 -0.33 6.53 14.99
CA ALA A 78 -0.55 6.41 16.44
C ALA A 78 0.66 5.83 17.18
N LEU A 79 1.37 4.86 16.60
CA LEU A 79 2.61 4.31 17.15
C LEU A 79 3.77 5.31 17.10
N THR A 80 3.80 6.19 16.11
CA THR A 80 4.84 7.22 15.97
C THR A 80 4.58 8.41 16.89
N GLN A 81 3.31 8.71 17.18
CA GLN A 81 2.94 9.83 18.04
C GLN A 81 3.18 9.58 19.53
N ASP A 82 3.69 8.41 19.94
CA ASP A 82 3.98 8.05 21.35
C ASP A 82 2.85 8.44 22.33
N VAL A 83 1.60 8.50 21.82
CA VAL A 83 0.41 8.73 22.64
C VAL A 83 0.04 7.39 23.25
N LEU A 84 0.83 7.02 24.25
CA LEU A 84 0.43 6.02 25.21
C LEU A 84 -0.84 6.55 25.89
N LEU A 85 -1.98 5.93 25.57
CA LEU A 85 -3.27 6.09 26.25
C LEU A 85 -3.23 5.54 27.69
N ALA A 86 -2.19 5.87 28.45
CA ALA A 86 -2.08 5.59 29.86
C ALA A 86 -1.37 6.78 30.53
N PRO A 87 -1.88 7.31 31.66
CA PRO A 87 -1.17 8.30 32.47
C PRO A 87 0.10 7.67 33.08
N ILE A 88 1.18 7.64 32.30
CA ILE A 88 2.53 7.29 32.78
C ILE A 88 3.54 8.34 32.28
N GLU A 89 3.24 9.05 31.19
CA GLU A 89 3.93 10.25 30.70
C GLU A 89 3.50 11.53 31.46
N SER A 90 3.27 11.42 32.78
CA SER A 90 3.31 12.62 33.62
C SER A 90 4.77 13.10 33.60
N SER A 91 5.04 14.15 32.83
CA SER A 91 6.31 14.91 32.84
C SER A 91 6.67 15.45 34.24
N VAL A 92 5.79 15.25 35.24
CA VAL A 92 6.01 15.51 36.65
C VAL A 92 6.37 14.21 37.36
N ILE A 93 7.55 14.17 37.97
CA ILE A 93 7.92 13.11 38.92
C ILE A 93 6.86 13.08 40.03
N PRO A 94 6.08 11.99 40.14
CA PRO A 94 4.98 11.94 41.09
C PRO A 94 5.54 12.05 42.51
N LEU A 95 4.89 12.89 43.33
CA LEU A 95 5.27 13.02 44.73
C LEU A 95 4.98 11.69 45.46
N PRO A 96 5.73 11.36 46.53
CA PRO A 96 5.62 10.07 47.22
C PRO A 96 4.18 9.69 47.60
N HIS A 97 3.35 10.68 47.97
CA HIS A 97 1.96 10.44 48.34
C HIS A 97 1.05 10.07 47.14
N GLN A 98 1.36 10.50 45.92
CA GLN A 98 0.59 10.18 44.72
C GLN A 98 0.81 8.73 44.30
N ILE A 99 2.05 8.24 44.42
CA ILE A 99 2.38 6.81 44.21
C ILE A 99 1.59 5.97 45.22
N TRP A 100 1.57 6.38 46.49
CA TRP A 100 0.82 5.67 47.53
C TRP A 100 -0.70 5.63 47.29
N ALA A 101 -1.29 6.74 46.85
CA ALA A 101 -2.70 6.79 46.51
C ALA A 101 -3.04 5.85 45.33
N LEU A 102 -2.18 5.85 44.30
CA LEU A 102 -2.33 4.98 43.13
C LEU A 102 -2.19 3.50 43.49
N SER A 103 -1.15 3.14 44.27
CA SER A 103 -0.95 1.76 44.72
C SER A 103 -2.15 1.23 45.51
N ARG A 104 -2.78 2.07 46.35
CA ARG A 104 -4.00 1.69 47.09
C ARG A 104 -5.22 1.52 46.19
N ALA A 105 -5.35 2.35 45.14
CA ALA A 105 -6.47 2.25 44.20
C ALA A 105 -6.38 0.99 43.32
N ILE A 106 -5.17 0.55 42.97
CA ILE A 106 -4.93 -0.65 42.14
C ILE A 106 -5.01 -1.94 42.97
N ALA A 107 -4.59 -1.92 44.23
CA ALA A 107 -4.58 -3.08 45.13
C ALA A 107 -5.94 -3.34 45.82
N GLY A 108 -7.05 -3.01 45.16
CA GLY A 108 -8.42 -3.23 45.66
C GLY A 108 -8.66 -4.64 46.19
#